data_AF-A0A7R8UUH5-F1
#
_entry.id   AF-A0A7R8UUH5-F1
#
_cell.length_a   1.000
_cell.length_b   1.000
_cell.length_c   1.000
_cell.angle_alpha   90.00
_cell.angle_beta   90.00
_cell.angle_gamma   90.00
#
_symmetry.space_group_name_H-M   'P 1'
#
loop_
_entity.id
_entity.type
_entity.pdbx_description
1 polymer ?
#
loop_
_entity_poly.entity_id
_entity_poly.type
_entity_poly.pdbx_seq_one_letter_code
_entity_poly.pdbx_strand_id
1 'polypeptide(L)'
;MGSHHRDDAAISSEQEDLVGSSSSELDDGGDDDDGISDTDGMQFNLCKTSKNGTSLSLADTAINDWTNMTSSTQDYQSAYQQQQHQLQHIRRCKRTLMWLILLGFGLLVTSFSLFIVLPLYQKQLEVGRRGNNAYGSILFTLPIVTLILVVVASLFGWIFKWNVQIYNFPMPVKRLLTISSCCGVAGGLCVVSSFKRVPCHLQDPLKGAALVYALIFYFLFCKRVMGLQKIFSATTAIVGLFISVDYGLCDEFRCYGNDMSDTVAKSQNVGWQGNAFWTLVYVTGITLWTLHLSLLEGNLVLSSTTPVQPPNNLLTTISRLVSNSDQQMEDHLIPRPLTPKQRPKPSHLAAWLHMVVLLVMFITGSIDMIPNTGPVKSFAQHWVDTGSTLMCHLGIEPIAPGSLVHKQQHDQQQKHQQPHEVLEFLSNLTPGSLKYNETVQNLHRSKRCLNCGHTKNFHRRIGHHVLQQTMYHQGHFNRTDWHHNMPKHNSSSSAASHPGSEASQQYFNCHGVSSYAWLLIFIYITFALCVLHFLDVSESAVFTVAIVTASLPLVELFWSTFRLSVEKGTASIVWAPTVSGELICSLLGTPIVFLGLLLLYRAHFTELIRPTKIHTVQSTNPYRNLQDA
;
A
#
# COMPACT_ATOMS: atom_id res chain seq x y z
N MET A 1 -16.82 -0.89 60.66
CA MET A 1 -17.46 0.46 60.60
C MET A 1 -16.90 1.16 59.38
N GLY A 2 -17.60 1.45 58.29
CA GLY A 2 -19.01 1.25 57.96
C GLY A 2 -19.13 0.91 56.47
N SER A 3 -20.18 0.14 56.15
CA SER A 3 -20.57 -0.27 54.81
C SER A 3 -21.32 0.87 54.11
N HIS A 4 -20.95 1.17 52.87
CA HIS A 4 -21.81 1.93 51.97
C HIS A 4 -22.26 1.06 50.81
N HIS A 5 -23.55 0.75 50.84
CA HIS A 5 -24.38 0.31 49.73
C HIS A 5 -24.21 1.22 48.52
N ARG A 6 -24.14 0.62 47.33
CA ARG A 6 -24.52 1.26 46.07
C ARG A 6 -25.40 0.30 45.30
N ASP A 7 -26.58 0.80 44.99
CA ASP A 7 -27.67 0.11 44.31
C ASP A 7 -27.40 0.00 42.82
N ASP A 8 -27.71 -1.19 42.28
CA ASP A 8 -27.73 -1.50 40.87
C ASP A 8 -29.01 -0.94 40.21
N ALA A 9 -28.85 -0.07 39.21
CA ALA A 9 -29.91 0.33 38.32
C ALA A 9 -29.78 -0.46 37.01
N ALA A 10 -30.64 -1.47 36.87
CA ALA A 10 -30.83 -2.22 35.63
C ALA A 10 -31.57 -1.35 34.60
N ILE A 11 -30.95 -1.10 33.44
CA ILE A 11 -31.61 -0.55 32.26
C ILE A 11 -31.85 -1.72 31.30
N SER A 12 -33.12 -2.12 31.24
CA SER A 12 -33.70 -3.05 30.28
C SER A 12 -33.82 -2.37 28.92
N SER A 13 -33.12 -2.85 27.90
CA SER A 13 -33.35 -2.46 26.50
C SER A 13 -34.23 -3.50 25.84
N GLU A 14 -35.44 -3.09 25.49
CA GLU A 14 -36.41 -3.82 24.69
C GLU A 14 -35.85 -4.07 23.28
N GLN A 15 -35.97 -5.32 22.83
CA GLN A 15 -35.57 -5.81 21.53
C GLN A 15 -36.85 -6.06 20.74
N GLU A 16 -37.10 -5.24 19.71
CA GLU A 16 -38.23 -5.42 18.79
C GLU A 16 -37.88 -6.51 17.76
N ASP A 17 -38.52 -7.66 17.92
CA ASP A 17 -38.64 -8.71 16.91
C ASP A 17 -39.71 -8.32 15.89
N LEU A 18 -39.34 -8.20 14.61
CA LEU A 18 -40.29 -8.19 13.49
C LEU A 18 -39.88 -9.26 12.47
N VAL A 19 -40.37 -10.47 12.70
CA VAL A 19 -40.46 -11.55 11.73
C VAL A 19 -41.88 -11.51 11.14
N GLY A 20 -41.99 -11.02 9.91
CA GLY A 20 -43.22 -11.08 9.12
C GLY A 20 -43.10 -12.13 8.02
N SER A 21 -43.62 -13.32 8.30
CA SER A 21 -43.94 -14.35 7.31
C SER A 21 -45.27 -14.03 6.61
N SER A 22 -45.33 -14.10 5.29
CA SER A 22 -46.59 -14.36 4.58
C SER A 22 -46.35 -15.12 3.28
N SER A 23 -46.98 -16.27 3.22
CA SER A 23 -47.09 -17.21 2.10
C SER A 23 -48.23 -16.84 1.15
N SER A 24 -48.04 -17.25 -0.12
CA SER A 24 -49.01 -17.85 -1.08
C SER A 24 -50.27 -17.10 -1.55
N GLU A 25 -50.43 -17.10 -2.89
CA GLU A 25 -51.63 -17.23 -3.76
C GLU A 25 -51.55 -16.21 -4.93
N LEU A 26 -51.29 -16.63 -6.17
CA LEU A 26 -52.17 -17.22 -7.21
C LEU A 26 -53.02 -16.18 -7.97
N ASP A 27 -53.17 -16.45 -9.28
CA ASP A 27 -53.96 -15.78 -10.33
C ASP A 27 -53.41 -14.46 -10.91
N ASP A 28 -53.64 -14.08 -12.16
CA ASP A 28 -54.01 -14.71 -13.44
C ASP A 28 -54.03 -13.52 -14.44
N GLY A 29 -53.70 -13.76 -15.71
CA GLY A 29 -54.12 -12.92 -16.85
C GLY A 29 -53.49 -11.53 -17.05
N GLY A 30 -53.01 -11.28 -18.27
CA GLY A 30 -52.83 -9.91 -18.76
C GLY A 30 -51.78 -9.78 -19.85
N ASP A 31 -52.24 -9.96 -21.09
CA ASP A 31 -51.57 -9.56 -22.32
C ASP A 31 -51.18 -8.07 -22.35
N ASP A 32 -50.28 -7.77 -23.31
CA ASP A 32 -50.00 -6.46 -23.92
C ASP A 32 -49.23 -5.43 -23.05
N ASP A 33 -47.95 -5.18 -23.38
CA ASP A 33 -47.56 -3.94 -24.09
C ASP A 33 -46.03 -3.78 -24.19
N ASP A 34 -45.62 -3.52 -25.44
CA ASP A 34 -44.61 -2.55 -25.84
C ASP A 34 -43.23 -2.50 -25.14
N GLY A 35 -42.28 -3.14 -25.83
CA GLY A 35 -41.17 -2.44 -26.49
C GLY A 35 -40.56 -1.22 -25.79
N ILE A 36 -39.31 -1.36 -25.38
CA ILE A 36 -38.18 -0.47 -25.70
C ILE A 36 -36.93 -1.17 -25.15
N SER A 37 -36.21 -1.87 -26.04
CA SER A 37 -34.85 -2.32 -25.79
C SER A 37 -33.91 -1.40 -26.56
N ASP A 38 -33.70 -0.18 -26.03
CA ASP A 38 -32.63 0.71 -26.47
C ASP A 38 -31.30 0.19 -25.92
N THR A 39 -30.82 -0.91 -26.48
CA THR A 39 -29.40 -1.24 -26.48
C THR A 39 -28.78 -0.57 -27.70
N ASP A 40 -28.51 0.73 -27.57
CA ASP A 40 -27.78 1.50 -28.57
C ASP A 40 -26.37 0.90 -28.75
N GLY A 41 -26.22 0.21 -29.87
CA GLY A 41 -24.93 -0.15 -30.41
C GLY A 41 -24.15 1.14 -30.69
N MET A 42 -23.02 1.32 -30.00
CA MET A 42 -21.99 2.26 -30.43
C MET A 42 -21.41 1.76 -31.77
N GLN A 43 -22.10 2.06 -32.86
CA GLN A 43 -21.54 1.99 -34.19
C GLN A 43 -20.42 3.02 -34.26
N PHE A 44 -19.20 2.51 -34.38
CA PHE A 44 -18.11 3.31 -34.91
C PHE A 44 -18.53 3.80 -36.30
N ASN A 45 -18.87 5.08 -36.40
CA ASN A 45 -18.95 5.79 -37.67
C ASN A 45 -17.55 5.83 -38.28
N LEU A 46 -17.14 4.71 -38.87
CA LEU A 46 -16.15 4.69 -39.92
C LEU A 46 -16.77 5.50 -41.07
N CYS A 47 -16.17 6.65 -41.40
CA CYS A 47 -16.54 7.44 -42.57
C CYS A 47 -16.63 6.53 -43.80
N LYS A 48 -17.86 6.11 -44.12
CA LYS A 48 -18.19 5.42 -45.36
C LYS A 48 -18.15 6.49 -46.44
N THR A 49 -17.02 6.60 -47.13
CA THR A 49 -16.91 7.39 -48.35
C THR A 49 -17.93 6.84 -49.35
N SER A 50 -19.02 7.58 -49.54
CA SER A 50 -20.03 7.30 -50.54
C SER A 50 -19.39 7.32 -51.93
N LYS A 51 -19.20 6.14 -52.52
CA LYS A 51 -18.98 5.98 -53.97
C LYS A 51 -20.36 6.02 -54.64
N ASN A 52 -20.89 7.20 -54.87
CA ASN A 52 -21.95 7.37 -55.86
C ASN A 52 -21.31 7.84 -57.16
N GLY A 53 -21.27 6.93 -58.12
CA GLY A 53 -21.01 7.24 -59.51
C GLY A 53 -22.24 7.89 -60.13
N THR A 54 -22.07 9.11 -60.61
CA THR A 54 -22.99 9.76 -61.54
C THR A 54 -22.18 10.09 -62.78
N SER A 55 -22.39 9.29 -63.82
CA SER A 55 -21.96 9.59 -65.18
C SER A 55 -22.79 10.77 -65.69
N LEU A 56 -22.21 11.97 -65.70
CA LEU A 56 -22.79 13.13 -66.36
C LEU A 56 -22.01 13.43 -67.64
N SER A 57 -22.76 13.45 -68.74
CA SER A 57 -22.40 13.84 -70.10
C SER A 57 -21.62 15.14 -70.15
N LEU A 58 -20.40 15.08 -70.67
CA LEU A 58 -19.49 16.21 -70.86
C LEU A 58 -19.28 16.46 -72.36
N ALA A 59 -20.06 17.38 -72.92
CA ALA A 59 -19.73 18.08 -74.15
C ALA A 59 -20.40 19.45 -74.09
N ASP A 60 -19.63 20.48 -74.44
CA ASP A 60 -20.04 21.88 -74.65
C ASP A 60 -20.19 22.78 -73.42
N THR A 61 -19.06 23.07 -72.74
CA THR A 61 -18.81 24.39 -72.09
C THR A 61 -17.35 24.54 -71.61
N ALA A 62 -16.37 24.19 -72.46
CA ALA A 62 -14.98 24.52 -72.19
C ALA A 62 -14.65 25.87 -72.85
N ILE A 63 -14.50 26.95 -72.06
CA ILE A 63 -13.55 28.07 -72.31
C ILE A 63 -13.62 29.15 -71.19
N ASN A 64 -14.67 29.23 -70.36
CA ASN A 64 -14.76 30.27 -69.31
C ASN A 64 -14.54 29.81 -67.84
N ASP A 65 -14.19 28.55 -67.56
CA ASP A 65 -14.21 28.00 -66.18
C ASP A 65 -12.83 27.75 -65.53
N TRP A 66 -11.74 28.18 -66.16
CA TRP A 66 -10.38 27.95 -65.63
C TRP A 66 -10.02 28.80 -64.40
N THR A 67 -10.76 29.88 -64.13
CA THR A 67 -10.56 30.71 -62.94
C THR A 67 -11.22 30.12 -61.69
N ASN A 68 -12.32 29.37 -61.82
CA ASN A 68 -12.97 28.67 -60.69
C ASN A 68 -12.29 27.35 -60.29
N MET A 69 -11.37 26.84 -61.12
CA MET A 69 -10.65 25.60 -60.82
C MET A 69 -9.50 25.80 -59.80
N THR A 70 -8.98 27.03 -59.68
CA THR A 70 -7.93 27.37 -58.72
C THR A 70 -8.41 27.51 -57.28
N SER A 71 -9.68 27.88 -57.04
CA SER A 71 -10.25 27.89 -55.68
C SER A 71 -10.45 26.48 -55.14
N SER A 72 -10.85 25.53 -55.99
CA SER A 72 -11.07 24.14 -55.56
C SER A 72 -9.79 23.45 -55.05
N THR A 73 -8.62 23.74 -55.64
CA THR A 73 -7.35 23.10 -55.27
C THR A 73 -6.82 23.58 -53.91
N GLN A 74 -7.09 24.83 -53.54
CA GLN A 74 -6.74 25.38 -52.23
C GLN A 74 -7.60 24.77 -51.10
N ASP A 75 -8.88 24.52 -51.37
CA ASP A 75 -9.78 23.85 -50.43
C ASP A 75 -9.37 22.38 -50.18
N TYR A 76 -8.97 21.64 -51.23
CA TYR A 76 -8.44 20.27 -51.05
C TYR A 76 -7.15 20.23 -50.24
N GLN A 77 -6.25 21.21 -50.45
CA GLN A 77 -4.98 21.25 -49.73
C GLN A 77 -5.17 21.58 -48.24
N SER A 78 -6.12 22.46 -47.91
CA SER A 78 -6.47 22.76 -46.52
C SER A 78 -7.14 21.57 -45.81
N ALA A 79 -8.05 20.85 -46.48
CA ALA A 79 -8.67 19.63 -45.96
C ALA A 79 -7.63 18.53 -45.68
N TYR A 80 -6.66 18.35 -46.58
CA TYR A 80 -5.58 17.36 -46.40
C TYR A 80 -4.65 17.72 -45.24
N GLN A 81 -4.28 19.01 -45.09
CA GLN A 81 -3.50 19.48 -43.95
C GLN A 81 -4.23 19.27 -42.62
N GLN A 82 -5.55 19.54 -42.58
CA GLN A 82 -6.38 19.29 -41.40
C GLN A 82 -6.42 17.79 -41.05
N GLN A 83 -6.55 16.92 -42.06
CA GLN A 83 -6.52 15.47 -41.87
C GLN A 83 -5.17 14.98 -41.35
N GLN A 84 -4.05 15.48 -41.88
CA GLN A 84 -2.72 15.14 -41.38
C GLN A 84 -2.50 15.60 -39.94
N HIS A 85 -2.96 16.80 -39.59
CA HIS A 85 -2.90 17.30 -38.22
C HIS A 85 -3.69 16.41 -37.26
N GLN A 86 -4.90 15.97 -37.65
CA GLN A 86 -5.68 15.00 -36.86
C GLN A 86 -4.98 13.65 -36.70
N LEU A 87 -4.38 13.10 -37.76
CA LEU A 87 -3.64 11.85 -37.68
C LEU A 87 -2.41 11.95 -36.77
N GLN A 88 -1.67 13.05 -36.81
CA GLN A 88 -0.55 13.30 -35.90
C GLN A 88 -1.03 13.40 -34.45
N HIS A 89 -2.16 14.06 -34.21
CA HIS A 89 -2.78 14.15 -32.88
C HIS A 89 -3.17 12.76 -32.36
N ILE A 90 -3.81 11.93 -33.18
CA ILE A 90 -4.18 10.54 -32.84
C ILE A 90 -2.94 9.71 -32.51
N ARG A 91 -1.86 9.81 -33.29
CA ARG A 91 -0.60 9.08 -33.02
C ARG A 91 0.05 9.51 -31.71
N ARG A 92 0.08 10.81 -31.40
CA ARG A 92 0.59 11.34 -30.13
C ARG A 92 -0.27 10.88 -28.95
N CYS A 93 -1.59 10.90 -29.12
CA CYS A 93 -2.55 10.42 -28.12
C CYS A 93 -2.34 8.92 -27.83
N LYS A 94 -2.25 8.07 -28.86
CA LYS A 94 -1.95 6.63 -28.69
C LYS A 94 -0.62 6.37 -27.99
N ARG A 95 0.43 7.14 -28.30
CA ARG A 95 1.74 6.99 -27.65
C ARG A 95 1.68 7.37 -26.17
N THR A 96 1.01 8.47 -25.85
CA THR A 96 0.81 8.93 -24.48
C THR A 96 -0.01 7.92 -23.69
N LEU A 97 -1.04 7.35 -24.32
CA LEU A 97 -1.87 6.29 -23.75
C LEU A 97 -1.06 5.05 -23.39
N MET A 98 -0.27 4.54 -24.34
CA MET A 98 0.60 3.38 -24.13
C MET A 98 1.59 3.64 -23.00
N TRP A 99 2.14 4.86 -22.92
CA TRP A 99 3.05 5.24 -21.85
C TRP A 99 2.35 5.34 -20.48
N LEU A 100 1.12 5.85 -20.44
CA LEU A 100 0.28 5.89 -19.24
C LEU A 100 -0.03 4.47 -18.73
N ILE A 101 -0.40 3.54 -19.62
CA ILE A 101 -0.61 2.12 -19.25
C ILE A 101 0.67 1.52 -18.68
N LEU A 102 1.80 1.71 -19.35
CA LEU A 102 3.09 1.17 -18.93
C LEU A 102 3.50 1.69 -17.55
N LEU A 103 3.37 3.00 -17.32
CA LEU A 103 3.64 3.63 -16.04
C LEU A 103 2.65 3.16 -14.95
N GLY A 104 1.37 3.04 -15.28
CA GLY A 104 0.34 2.53 -14.36
C GLY A 104 0.60 1.09 -13.94
N PHE A 105 0.98 0.22 -14.88
CA PHE A 105 1.38 -1.15 -14.58
C PHE A 105 2.66 -1.20 -13.73
N GLY A 106 3.67 -0.40 -14.07
CA GLY A 106 4.89 -0.29 -13.26
C GLY A 106 4.61 0.20 -11.84
N LEU A 107 3.69 1.16 -11.69
CA LEU A 107 3.24 1.66 -10.39
C LEU A 107 2.51 0.57 -9.60
N LEU A 108 1.62 -0.21 -10.23
CA LEU A 108 0.93 -1.33 -9.59
C LEU A 108 1.93 -2.38 -9.07
N VAL A 109 2.88 -2.81 -9.90
CA VAL A 109 3.89 -3.83 -9.56
C VAL A 109 4.84 -3.36 -8.44
N THR A 110 5.30 -2.11 -8.52
CA THR A 110 6.18 -1.55 -7.48
C THR A 110 5.45 -1.35 -6.16
N SER A 111 4.18 -0.95 -6.18
CA SER A 111 3.33 -0.86 -4.98
C SER A 111 3.11 -2.23 -4.34
N PHE A 112 2.76 -3.24 -5.15
CA PHE A 112 2.61 -4.63 -4.71
C PHE A 112 3.89 -5.14 -4.03
N SER A 113 5.04 -4.92 -4.67
CA SER A 113 6.34 -5.32 -4.13
C SER A 113 6.69 -4.57 -2.84
N LEU A 114 6.37 -3.28 -2.75
CA LEU A 114 6.61 -2.46 -1.56
C LEU A 114 5.79 -2.96 -0.37
N PHE A 115 4.50 -3.29 -0.58
CA PHE A 115 3.61 -3.79 0.46
C PHE A 115 3.96 -5.20 0.95
N ILE A 116 4.70 -6.00 0.18
CA ILE A 116 5.25 -7.29 0.63
C ILE A 116 6.59 -7.11 1.33
N VAL A 117 7.51 -6.35 0.73
CA VAL A 117 8.89 -6.22 1.23
C VAL A 117 8.97 -5.37 2.49
N LEU A 118 8.10 -4.36 2.67
CA LEU A 118 8.11 -3.53 3.87
C LEU A 118 7.79 -4.33 5.16
N PRO A 119 6.70 -5.12 5.24
CA PRO A 119 6.46 -6.01 6.40
C PRO A 119 7.56 -7.04 6.61
N LEU A 120 8.11 -7.62 5.54
CA LEU A 120 9.23 -8.56 5.62
C LEU A 120 10.46 -7.93 6.27
N TYR A 121 10.82 -6.73 5.81
CA TYR A 121 11.92 -5.96 6.34
C TYR A 121 11.69 -5.56 7.81
N GLN A 122 10.49 -5.07 8.13
CA GLN A 122 10.11 -4.77 9.51
C GLN A 122 10.22 -6.02 10.38
N LYS A 123 9.67 -7.16 9.96
CA LYS A 123 9.79 -8.42 10.70
C LYS A 123 11.24 -8.85 10.89
N GLN A 124 12.08 -8.73 9.87
CA GLN A 124 13.50 -9.04 9.98
C GLN A 124 14.19 -8.12 11.01
N LEU A 125 13.82 -6.83 11.08
CA LEU A 125 14.30 -5.93 12.14
C LEU A 125 13.83 -6.37 13.52
N GLU A 126 12.59 -6.86 13.66
CA GLU A 126 12.04 -7.34 14.94
C GLU A 126 12.73 -8.61 15.44
N VAL A 127 13.00 -9.54 14.53
CA VAL A 127 13.66 -10.83 14.79
C VAL A 127 15.14 -10.63 15.11
N GLY A 128 15.72 -9.54 14.59
CA GLY A 128 17.06 -9.09 14.92
C GLY A 128 17.25 -8.72 16.40
N ARG A 129 18.42 -8.17 16.70
CA ARG A 129 18.88 -7.87 18.06
C ARG A 129 17.88 -7.02 18.85
N ARG A 130 17.70 -7.35 20.15
CA ARG A 130 17.03 -6.46 21.12
C ARG A 130 17.77 -5.12 21.11
N GLY A 131 17.14 -4.09 20.58
CA GLY A 131 17.76 -2.78 20.36
C GLY A 131 17.47 -2.21 18.97
N ASN A 132 17.12 -3.03 17.98
CA ASN A 132 16.73 -2.51 16.68
C ASN A 132 15.47 -1.63 16.79
N ASN A 133 15.54 -0.42 16.23
CA ASN A 133 14.45 0.55 16.24
C ASN A 133 14.04 0.96 14.82
N ALA A 134 12.80 1.39 14.67
CA ALA A 134 12.26 1.85 13.39
C ALA A 134 12.92 3.16 12.92
N TYR A 135 13.41 3.97 13.85
CA TYR A 135 14.10 5.20 13.48
C TYR A 135 15.45 4.93 12.79
N GLY A 136 16.23 3.96 13.27
CA GLY A 136 17.49 3.55 12.66
C GLY A 136 17.32 3.00 11.24
N SER A 137 16.22 2.31 10.95
CA SER A 137 15.91 1.88 9.58
C SER A 137 15.57 3.06 8.66
N ILE A 138 14.83 4.06 9.14
CA ILE A 138 14.55 5.27 8.36
C ILE A 138 15.86 6.06 8.11
N LEU A 139 16.69 6.23 9.14
CA LEU A 139 17.98 6.90 9.00
C LEU A 139 18.96 6.17 8.08
N PHE A 140 18.83 4.85 7.92
CA PHE A 140 19.62 4.12 6.92
C PHE A 140 19.07 4.33 5.50
N THR A 141 17.78 4.09 5.33
CA THR A 141 17.14 4.03 4.00
C THR A 141 17.06 5.41 3.36
N LEU A 142 16.71 6.45 4.10
CA LEU A 142 16.41 7.77 3.55
C LEU A 142 17.63 8.51 2.96
N PRO A 143 18.81 8.57 3.61
CA PRO A 143 20.00 9.16 3.00
C PRO A 143 20.44 8.41 1.74
N ILE A 144 20.39 7.08 1.75
CA ILE A 144 20.80 6.25 0.61
C ILE A 144 19.85 6.47 -0.57
N VAL A 145 18.53 6.44 -0.34
CA VAL A 145 17.52 6.75 -1.36
C VAL A 145 17.74 8.15 -1.93
N THR A 146 17.95 9.14 -1.05
CA THR A 146 18.16 10.53 -1.47
C THR A 146 19.42 10.66 -2.32
N LEU A 147 20.53 10.03 -1.91
CA LEU A 147 21.78 9.99 -2.66
C LEU A 147 21.58 9.36 -4.04
N ILE A 148 20.92 8.20 -4.12
CA ILE A 148 20.66 7.52 -5.40
C ILE A 148 19.76 8.38 -6.29
N LEU A 149 18.72 9.02 -5.76
CA LEU A 149 17.86 9.92 -6.54
C LEU A 149 18.62 11.14 -7.07
N VAL A 150 19.53 11.73 -6.29
CA VAL A 150 20.40 12.83 -6.74
C VAL A 150 21.35 12.36 -7.86
N VAL A 151 21.95 11.18 -7.72
CA VAL A 151 22.81 10.57 -8.77
C VAL A 151 21.99 10.31 -10.02
N VAL A 152 20.82 9.70 -9.91
CA VAL A 152 19.92 9.42 -11.02
C VAL A 152 19.51 10.71 -11.71
N ALA A 153 19.06 11.74 -10.98
CA ALA A 153 18.70 13.03 -11.54
C ALA A 153 19.88 13.71 -12.27
N SER A 154 21.10 13.60 -11.72
CA SER A 154 22.33 14.12 -12.32
C SER A 154 22.71 13.38 -13.61
N LEU A 155 22.61 12.04 -13.60
CA LEU A 155 22.86 11.20 -14.79
C LEU A 155 21.84 11.48 -15.89
N PHE A 156 20.55 11.61 -15.56
CA PHE A 156 19.52 12.03 -16.52
C PHE A 156 19.81 13.43 -17.08
N GLY A 157 20.22 14.38 -16.23
CA GLY A 157 20.61 15.72 -16.67
C GLY A 157 21.78 15.68 -17.66
N TRP A 158 22.80 14.87 -17.35
CA TRP A 158 23.99 14.71 -18.19
C TRP A 158 23.68 14.02 -19.53
N ILE A 159 23.00 12.87 -19.52
CA ILE A 159 22.69 12.05 -20.71
C ILE A 159 21.80 12.83 -21.68
N PHE A 160 20.77 13.50 -21.18
CA PHE A 160 19.83 14.23 -22.03
C PHE A 160 20.24 15.67 -22.30
N LYS A 161 21.48 16.06 -21.93
CA LYS A 161 22.02 17.43 -22.04
C LYS A 161 21.04 18.48 -21.51
N TRP A 162 20.35 18.16 -20.42
CA TRP A 162 19.45 19.12 -19.80
C TRP A 162 20.29 20.23 -19.19
N ASN A 163 19.98 21.48 -19.52
CA ASN A 163 20.53 22.64 -18.82
C ASN A 163 19.89 22.80 -17.43
N VAL A 164 19.81 21.71 -16.68
CA VAL A 164 19.29 21.70 -15.31
C VAL A 164 20.44 22.11 -14.41
N GLN A 165 20.41 23.37 -14.01
CA GLN A 165 21.18 23.81 -12.86
C GLN A 165 20.60 23.09 -11.64
N ILE A 166 21.28 22.03 -11.18
CA ILE A 166 20.85 21.20 -10.04
C ILE A 166 20.56 22.05 -8.80
N TYR A 167 21.24 23.20 -8.68
CA TYR A 167 21.06 24.17 -7.61
C TYR A 167 19.77 25.00 -7.69
N ASN A 168 19.06 25.00 -8.82
CA ASN A 168 17.81 25.71 -8.95
C ASN A 168 16.64 24.86 -8.44
N PHE A 169 15.90 25.40 -7.49
CA PHE A 169 14.70 24.73 -6.98
C PHE A 169 13.66 24.53 -8.10
N PRO A 170 13.09 23.31 -8.26
CA PRO A 170 12.10 23.02 -9.31
C PRO A 170 10.77 23.74 -9.10
N MET A 171 10.53 24.27 -7.90
CA MET A 171 9.34 25.04 -7.54
C MET A 171 9.69 26.06 -6.44
N PRO A 172 8.80 27.02 -6.12
CA PRO A 172 9.04 27.97 -5.03
C PRO A 172 9.33 27.25 -3.70
N VAL A 173 10.40 27.66 -3.01
CA VAL A 173 10.94 26.99 -1.82
C VAL A 173 9.87 26.74 -0.75
N LYS A 174 8.99 27.73 -0.50
CA LYS A 174 7.89 27.59 0.47
C LYS A 174 7.00 26.38 0.16
N ARG A 175 6.63 26.19 -1.11
CA ARG A 175 5.77 25.07 -1.53
C ARG A 175 6.49 23.74 -1.47
N LEU A 176 7.75 23.71 -1.93
CA LEU A 176 8.61 22.53 -1.83
C LEU A 176 8.71 22.06 -0.37
N LEU A 177 8.99 22.99 0.55
CA LEU A 177 9.12 22.70 1.96
C LEU A 177 7.81 22.17 2.56
N THR A 178 6.65 22.77 2.22
CA THR A 178 5.35 22.27 2.69
C THR A 178 5.06 20.86 2.19
N ILE A 179 5.23 20.58 0.88
CA ILE A 179 4.92 19.27 0.30
C ILE A 179 5.88 18.20 0.85
N SER A 180 7.18 18.49 0.85
CA SER A 180 8.19 17.57 1.39
C SER A 180 8.04 17.33 2.88
N SER A 181 7.74 18.36 3.67
CA SER A 181 7.51 18.18 5.11
C SER A 181 6.28 17.32 5.35
N CYS A 182 5.21 17.50 4.58
CA CYS A 182 4.03 16.65 4.64
C CYS A 182 4.39 15.18 4.33
N CYS A 183 5.15 14.95 3.25
CA CYS A 183 5.63 13.62 2.87
C CYS A 183 6.52 12.99 3.95
N GLY A 184 7.47 13.75 4.51
CA GLY A 184 8.41 13.25 5.51
C GLY A 184 7.75 12.93 6.83
N VAL A 185 6.87 13.82 7.33
CA VAL A 185 6.07 13.54 8.52
C VAL A 185 5.16 12.34 8.28
N ALA A 186 4.46 12.27 7.15
CA ALA A 186 3.61 11.14 6.81
C ALA A 186 4.37 9.80 6.81
N GLY A 187 5.50 9.73 6.10
CA GLY A 187 6.33 8.53 6.05
C GLY A 187 6.89 8.14 7.42
N GLY A 188 7.38 9.12 8.19
CA GLY A 188 7.86 8.92 9.55
C GLY A 188 6.78 8.36 10.47
N LEU A 189 5.59 8.97 10.48
CA LEU A 189 4.44 8.48 11.27
C LEU A 189 4.06 7.07 10.85
N CYS A 190 3.90 6.80 9.55
CA CYS A 190 3.50 5.49 9.03
C CYS A 190 4.49 4.37 9.40
N VAL A 191 5.79 4.60 9.22
CA VAL A 191 6.82 3.59 9.51
C VAL A 191 6.97 3.36 11.02
N VAL A 192 6.93 4.44 11.82
CA VAL A 192 7.08 4.35 13.27
C VAL A 192 5.85 3.69 13.92
N SER A 193 4.63 3.99 13.46
CA SER A 193 3.42 3.38 14.03
C SER A 193 3.14 1.97 13.49
N SER A 194 3.54 1.63 12.27
CA SER A 194 3.41 0.24 11.77
C SER A 194 4.37 -0.72 12.47
N PHE A 195 5.50 -0.24 13.00
CA PHE A 195 6.47 -1.07 13.71
C PHE A 195 6.00 -1.41 15.14
N LYS A 196 5.52 -2.64 15.35
CA LYS A 196 5.08 -3.21 16.64
C LYS A 196 3.91 -2.53 17.36
N ARG A 197 3.33 -1.47 16.82
CA ARG A 197 2.36 -0.63 17.54
C ARG A 197 0.95 -0.75 16.99
N VAL A 198 0.77 -0.68 15.67
CA VAL A 198 -0.54 -0.90 15.04
C VAL A 198 -0.72 -2.38 14.72
N PRO A 199 -1.82 -3.02 15.17
CA PRO A 199 -2.15 -4.39 14.80
C PRO A 199 -2.17 -4.55 13.28
N CYS A 200 -1.49 -5.57 12.77
CA CYS A 200 -1.35 -5.76 11.32
C CYS A 200 -2.68 -6.00 10.60
N HIS A 201 -3.65 -6.66 11.24
CA HIS A 201 -4.98 -6.86 10.68
C HIS A 201 -5.73 -5.53 10.39
N LEU A 202 -5.38 -4.44 11.09
CA LEU A 202 -5.90 -3.09 10.83
C LEU A 202 -5.10 -2.35 9.74
N GLN A 203 -3.85 -2.74 9.46
CA GLN A 203 -2.98 -1.93 8.61
C GLN A 203 -3.47 -1.87 7.16
N ASP A 204 -3.97 -2.97 6.62
CA ASP A 204 -4.37 -3.08 5.20
C ASP A 204 -5.70 -2.36 4.90
N PRO A 205 -6.77 -2.52 5.71
CA PRO A 205 -7.97 -1.70 5.58
C PRO A 205 -7.69 -0.20 5.69
N LEU A 206 -6.80 0.21 6.60
CA LEU A 206 -6.44 1.62 6.75
C LEU A 206 -5.62 2.15 5.57
N LYS A 207 -4.77 1.33 4.93
CA LYS A 207 -4.14 1.69 3.65
C LYS A 207 -5.19 1.86 2.55
N GLY A 208 -6.23 1.03 2.56
CA GLY A 208 -7.38 1.15 1.66
C GLY A 208 -8.11 2.49 1.77
N ALA A 209 -8.29 2.99 2.99
CA ALA A 209 -8.89 4.29 3.27
C ALA A 209 -8.13 5.47 2.63
N ALA A 210 -6.86 5.30 2.22
CA ALA A 210 -6.11 6.30 1.48
C ALA A 210 -6.85 6.79 0.22
N LEU A 211 -7.57 5.91 -0.48
CA LEU A 211 -8.32 6.30 -1.67
C LEU A 211 -9.51 7.22 -1.33
N VAL A 212 -10.16 7.00 -0.19
CA VAL A 212 -11.23 7.86 0.33
C VAL A 212 -10.67 9.24 0.69
N TYR A 213 -9.55 9.31 1.40
CA TYR A 213 -8.89 10.58 1.72
C TYR A 213 -8.44 11.34 0.47
N ALA A 214 -7.93 10.63 -0.55
CA ALA A 214 -7.55 11.24 -1.82
C ALA A 214 -8.75 11.90 -2.52
N LEU A 215 -9.93 11.27 -2.52
CA LEU A 215 -11.16 11.89 -3.04
C LEU A 215 -11.56 13.14 -2.25
N ILE A 216 -11.56 13.06 -0.91
CA ILE A 216 -11.90 14.20 -0.04
C ILE A 216 -10.96 15.38 -0.34
N PHE A 217 -9.65 15.14 -0.37
CA PHE A 217 -8.67 16.19 -0.67
C PHE A 217 -8.77 16.73 -2.09
N TYR A 218 -9.11 15.90 -3.06
CA TYR A 218 -9.37 16.37 -4.42
C TYR A 218 -10.52 17.40 -4.45
N PHE A 219 -11.64 17.13 -3.78
CA PHE A 219 -12.76 18.08 -3.70
C PHE A 219 -12.38 19.36 -2.95
N LEU A 220 -11.60 19.27 -1.87
CA LEU A 220 -11.21 20.43 -1.06
C LEU A 220 -10.17 21.33 -1.76
N PHE A 221 -9.14 20.75 -2.36
CA PHE A 221 -7.98 21.50 -2.86
C PHE A 221 -8.01 21.79 -4.35
N CYS A 222 -8.46 20.84 -5.19
CA CYS A 222 -8.40 21.05 -6.63
C CYS A 222 -9.53 21.96 -7.12
N LYS A 223 -10.61 22.15 -6.34
CA LYS A 223 -11.83 22.93 -6.67
C LYS A 223 -12.40 22.64 -8.08
N ARG A 224 -11.92 21.57 -8.72
CA ARG A 224 -12.28 21.17 -10.06
C ARG A 224 -13.40 20.17 -9.92
N VAL A 225 -14.48 20.43 -10.64
CA VAL A 225 -15.60 19.50 -10.71
C VAL A 225 -15.09 18.23 -11.37
N MET A 226 -15.01 17.16 -10.59
CA MET A 226 -14.80 15.82 -11.13
C MET A 226 -16.07 15.41 -11.87
N GLY A 227 -15.95 14.95 -13.11
CA GLY A 227 -17.10 14.41 -13.83
C GLY A 227 -17.76 13.29 -13.04
N LEU A 228 -19.09 13.25 -13.02
CA LEU A 228 -19.88 12.25 -12.30
C LEU A 228 -19.45 10.81 -12.63
N GLN A 229 -19.09 10.54 -13.89
CA GLN A 229 -18.54 9.25 -14.32
C GLN A 229 -17.26 8.85 -13.56
N LYS A 230 -16.35 9.79 -13.30
CA LYS A 230 -15.11 9.54 -12.57
C LYS A 230 -15.37 9.29 -11.08
N ILE A 231 -16.35 9.99 -10.50
CA ILE A 231 -16.76 9.81 -9.11
C ILE A 231 -17.35 8.40 -8.93
N PHE A 232 -18.28 8.01 -9.80
CA PHE A 232 -18.86 6.66 -9.78
C PHE A 232 -17.78 5.59 -9.94
N SER A 233 -16.89 5.76 -10.91
CA SER A 233 -15.80 4.82 -11.14
C SER A 233 -14.82 4.71 -9.95
N ALA A 234 -14.44 5.84 -9.32
CA ALA A 234 -13.62 5.83 -8.12
C ALA A 234 -14.35 5.18 -6.94
N THR A 235 -15.66 5.42 -6.82
CA THR A 235 -16.50 4.79 -5.79
C THR A 235 -16.59 3.27 -5.99
N THR A 236 -16.75 2.79 -7.24
CA THR A 236 -16.70 1.36 -7.56
C THR A 236 -15.36 0.76 -7.14
N ALA A 237 -14.25 1.44 -7.40
CA ALA A 237 -12.93 0.98 -6.95
C ALA A 237 -12.81 0.96 -5.42
N ILE A 238 -13.35 1.95 -4.71
CA ILE A 238 -13.39 1.99 -3.24
C ILE A 238 -14.19 0.83 -2.68
N VAL A 239 -15.42 0.61 -3.17
CA VAL A 239 -16.29 -0.48 -2.70
C VAL A 239 -15.63 -1.84 -2.96
N GLY A 240 -15.09 -2.06 -4.16
CA GLY A 240 -14.34 -3.29 -4.45
C GLY A 240 -13.15 -3.49 -3.53
N LEU A 241 -12.48 -2.39 -3.16
CA LEU A 241 -11.30 -2.43 -2.30
C LEU A 241 -11.66 -2.78 -0.86
N PHE A 242 -12.72 -2.17 -0.30
CA PHE A 242 -13.21 -2.55 1.03
C PHE A 242 -13.71 -4.00 1.04
N ILE A 243 -14.44 -4.45 0.01
CA ILE A 243 -14.84 -5.86 -0.12
C ILE A 243 -13.64 -6.81 -0.08
N SER A 244 -12.51 -6.46 -0.72
CA SER A 244 -11.30 -7.29 -0.64
C SER A 244 -10.68 -7.30 0.75
N VAL A 245 -10.52 -6.12 1.36
CA VAL A 245 -9.67 -5.96 2.57
C VAL A 245 -10.42 -6.08 3.90
N ASP A 246 -11.74 -5.97 3.90
CA ASP A 246 -12.56 -5.90 5.12
C ASP A 246 -12.50 -7.18 5.95
N TYR A 247 -12.22 -8.34 5.34
CA TYR A 247 -12.10 -9.58 6.09
C TYR A 247 -10.95 -9.53 7.11
N GLY A 248 -9.90 -8.75 6.84
CA GLY A 248 -8.82 -8.53 7.79
C GLY A 248 -9.31 -7.92 9.11
N LEU A 249 -10.39 -7.12 9.10
CA LEU A 249 -10.98 -6.59 10.34
C LEU A 249 -11.65 -7.68 11.20
N CYS A 250 -12.10 -8.75 10.57
CA CYS A 250 -12.76 -9.88 11.22
C CYS A 250 -11.78 -10.95 11.71
N ASP A 251 -10.56 -11.00 11.17
CA ASP A 251 -9.54 -12.01 11.50
C ASP A 251 -8.43 -11.44 12.40
N GLU A 252 -8.77 -11.16 13.67
CA GLU A 252 -7.84 -10.60 14.67
C GLU A 252 -6.60 -11.48 14.89
N PHE A 253 -6.74 -12.79 14.71
CA PHE A 253 -5.72 -13.78 15.07
C PHE A 253 -4.71 -14.04 13.97
N ARG A 254 -4.91 -13.50 12.77
CA ARG A 254 -4.06 -13.79 11.63
C ARG A 254 -3.35 -12.55 11.12
N CYS A 255 -2.11 -12.74 10.69
CA CYS A 255 -1.27 -11.65 10.22
C CYS A 255 -0.20 -12.16 9.28
N TYR A 256 -0.17 -11.64 8.04
CA TYR A 256 0.78 -12.05 7.00
C TYR A 256 0.84 -13.58 6.84
N GLY A 257 -0.33 -14.22 6.89
CA GLY A 257 -0.52 -15.66 6.77
C GLY A 257 -0.19 -16.48 8.03
N ASN A 258 0.33 -15.86 9.11
CA ASN A 258 0.72 -16.55 10.34
C ASN A 258 -0.28 -16.33 11.48
N ASP A 259 -0.53 -17.38 12.26
CA ASP A 259 -1.38 -17.32 13.45
C ASP A 259 -0.63 -16.62 14.60
N MET A 260 -1.25 -15.62 15.20
CA MET A 260 -0.64 -14.75 16.21
C MET A 260 -0.83 -15.23 17.65
N SER A 261 -1.34 -16.45 17.88
CA SER A 261 -1.66 -16.99 19.21
C SER A 261 -0.54 -16.78 20.25
N ASP A 262 0.71 -17.08 19.90
CA ASP A 262 1.86 -16.93 20.80
C ASP A 262 2.35 -15.48 20.97
N THR A 263 2.06 -14.63 20.00
CA THR A 263 2.51 -13.22 19.99
C THR A 263 1.50 -12.31 20.68
N VAL A 264 0.19 -12.60 20.55
CA VAL A 264 -0.89 -11.92 21.27
C VAL A 264 -0.67 -11.99 22.77
N ALA A 265 -0.24 -13.16 23.29
CA ALA A 265 0.10 -13.32 24.70
C ALA A 265 1.25 -12.38 25.16
N LYS A 266 2.19 -12.04 24.28
CA LYS A 266 3.28 -11.08 24.59
C LYS A 266 2.86 -9.63 24.33
N SER A 267 1.95 -9.40 23.39
CA SER A 267 1.38 -8.10 23.06
C SER A 267 0.42 -7.57 24.12
N GLN A 268 -0.13 -8.43 24.99
CA GLN A 268 -1.05 -8.04 26.08
C GLN A 268 -0.48 -6.99 27.04
N ASN A 269 0.84 -6.76 27.04
CA ASN A 269 1.44 -5.70 27.83
C ASN A 269 1.11 -4.28 27.30
N VAL A 270 0.67 -4.14 26.05
CA VAL A 270 0.21 -2.86 25.50
C VAL A 270 -1.29 -2.75 25.72
N GLY A 271 -1.71 -1.87 26.63
CA GLY A 271 -3.13 -1.61 26.87
C GLY A 271 -3.84 -1.12 25.60
N TRP A 272 -5.14 -1.38 25.49
CA TRP A 272 -5.97 -1.02 24.33
C TRP A 272 -5.86 0.47 23.95
N GLN A 273 -5.68 1.36 24.94
CA GLN A 273 -5.48 2.80 24.74
C GLN A 273 -4.23 3.11 23.92
N GLY A 274 -3.15 2.35 24.14
CA GLY A 274 -1.91 2.48 23.37
C GLY A 274 -2.13 2.10 21.91
N ASN A 275 -2.80 0.98 21.67
CA ASN A 275 -3.12 0.53 20.31
C ASN A 275 -4.01 1.56 19.59
N ALA A 276 -5.07 2.05 20.24
CA ALA A 276 -5.95 3.08 19.67
C ALA A 276 -5.21 4.37 19.31
N PHE A 277 -4.34 4.86 20.21
CA PHE A 277 -3.51 6.03 19.95
C PHE A 277 -2.59 5.84 18.74
N TRP A 278 -1.87 4.71 18.66
CA TRP A 278 -0.96 4.45 17.55
C TRP A 278 -1.69 4.22 16.22
N THR A 279 -2.88 3.63 16.25
CA THR A 279 -3.75 3.53 15.07
C THR A 279 -4.17 4.92 14.59
N LEU A 280 -4.53 5.84 15.49
CA LEU A 280 -4.85 7.22 15.12
C LEU A 280 -3.64 7.97 14.52
N VAL A 281 -2.44 7.75 15.07
CA VAL A 281 -1.19 8.28 14.51
C VAL A 281 -0.94 7.73 13.10
N TYR A 282 -1.17 6.43 12.89
CA TYR A 282 -1.03 5.80 11.57
C TYR A 282 -2.02 6.35 10.55
N VAL A 283 -3.30 6.49 10.93
CA VAL A 283 -4.34 7.10 10.09
C VAL A 283 -3.96 8.54 9.73
N THR A 284 -3.44 9.30 10.68
CA THR A 284 -2.93 10.66 10.43
C THR A 284 -1.78 10.64 9.42
N GLY A 285 -0.85 9.68 9.55
CA GLY A 285 0.24 9.47 8.58
C GLY A 285 -0.28 9.18 7.16
N ILE A 286 -1.24 8.28 7.01
CA ILE A 286 -1.86 7.95 5.71
C ILE A 286 -2.59 9.18 5.13
N THR A 287 -3.31 9.91 5.97
CA THR A 287 -4.02 11.14 5.58
C THR A 287 -3.03 12.22 5.12
N LEU A 288 -1.91 12.41 5.80
CA LEU A 288 -0.87 13.33 5.36
C LEU A 288 -0.19 12.86 4.06
N TRP A 289 0.00 11.55 3.88
CA TRP A 289 0.56 11.02 2.64
C TRP A 289 -0.33 11.30 1.42
N THR A 290 -1.65 11.10 1.56
CA THR A 290 -2.61 11.43 0.50
C THR A 290 -2.70 12.93 0.24
N LEU A 291 -2.70 13.75 1.31
CA LEU A 291 -2.62 15.20 1.20
C LEU A 291 -1.37 15.64 0.43
N HIS A 292 -0.21 15.03 0.70
CA HIS A 292 1.02 15.29 -0.04
C HIS A 292 0.80 15.11 -1.55
N LEU A 293 0.19 14.01 -1.98
CA LEU A 293 -0.03 13.75 -3.42
C LEU A 293 -0.99 14.76 -4.05
N SER A 294 -2.05 15.15 -3.34
CA SER A 294 -2.97 16.20 -3.79
C SER A 294 -2.29 17.57 -3.89
N LEU A 295 -1.45 17.93 -2.92
CA LEU A 295 -0.67 19.17 -2.98
C LEU A 295 0.35 19.13 -4.13
N LEU A 296 0.92 17.97 -4.41
CA LEU A 296 1.85 17.78 -5.51
C LEU A 296 1.16 17.92 -6.87
N GLU A 297 0.00 17.30 -7.06
CA GLU A 297 -0.87 17.48 -8.24
C GLU A 297 -1.17 18.97 -8.47
N GLY A 298 -1.65 19.66 -7.42
CA GLY A 298 -1.98 21.08 -7.52
C GLY A 298 -0.79 21.92 -8.01
N ASN A 299 0.45 21.58 -7.64
CA ASN A 299 1.63 22.31 -8.10
C ASN A 299 2.06 21.94 -9.52
N LEU A 300 1.91 20.68 -9.92
CA LEU A 300 2.21 20.23 -11.28
C LEU A 300 1.21 20.84 -12.28
N VAL A 301 -0.09 20.87 -11.93
CA VAL A 301 -1.16 21.38 -12.79
C VAL A 301 -1.18 22.91 -12.83
N LEU A 302 -1.16 23.61 -11.67
CA LEU A 302 -1.24 25.10 -11.64
C LEU A 302 -0.01 25.78 -12.25
N SER A 303 1.12 25.09 -12.40
CA SER A 303 2.28 25.69 -13.07
C SER A 303 2.02 26.02 -14.54
N SER A 304 0.95 25.48 -15.13
CA SER A 304 0.59 25.67 -16.54
C SER A 304 -0.46 26.78 -16.79
N THR A 305 -1.25 27.17 -15.78
CA THR A 305 -2.32 28.15 -15.94
C THR A 305 -1.93 29.48 -15.28
N THR A 306 -2.12 30.58 -15.99
CA THR A 306 -2.01 31.93 -15.42
C THR A 306 -2.94 32.05 -14.20
N PRO A 307 -2.54 32.79 -13.15
CA PRO A 307 -3.35 32.94 -11.95
C PRO A 307 -4.64 33.68 -12.27
N VAL A 308 -5.68 32.92 -12.64
CA VAL A 308 -7.06 33.41 -12.68
C VAL A 308 -7.43 33.67 -11.22
N GLN A 309 -7.74 34.93 -10.91
CA GLN A 309 -8.10 35.38 -9.58
C GLN A 309 -9.18 34.43 -9.02
N PRO A 310 -8.94 33.75 -7.88
CA PRO A 310 -9.89 32.77 -7.37
C PRO A 310 -11.23 33.47 -7.12
N PRO A 311 -12.36 32.95 -7.60
CA PRO A 311 -13.66 33.53 -7.29
C PRO A 311 -13.84 33.52 -5.77
N ASN A 312 -14.12 34.69 -5.19
CA ASN A 312 -14.09 34.91 -3.74
C ASN A 312 -15.16 34.13 -2.94
N ASN A 313 -16.08 33.40 -3.59
CA ASN A 313 -17.21 32.74 -2.93
C ASN A 313 -17.31 31.25 -3.30
N LEU A 314 -17.29 30.38 -2.28
CA LEU A 314 -17.44 28.92 -2.41
C LEU A 314 -18.85 28.52 -2.86
N LEU A 315 -19.87 29.28 -2.45
CA LEU A 315 -21.28 29.08 -2.81
C LEU A 315 -21.56 29.31 -4.30
N THR A 316 -20.86 30.26 -4.95
CA THR A 316 -21.01 30.49 -6.39
C THR A 316 -20.52 29.32 -7.25
N THR A 317 -19.59 28.50 -6.74
CA THR A 317 -19.10 27.32 -7.45
C THR A 317 -20.16 26.22 -7.49
N ILE A 318 -20.94 26.04 -6.41
CA ILE A 318 -22.01 25.01 -6.34
C ILE A 318 -23.22 25.41 -7.19
N SER A 319 -23.59 26.69 -7.21
CA SER A 319 -24.68 27.18 -8.08
C SER A 319 -24.35 27.02 -9.58
N ARG A 320 -23.10 27.32 -9.99
CA ARG A 320 -22.63 27.12 -11.37
C ARG A 320 -22.52 25.65 -11.78
N LEU A 321 -22.36 24.75 -10.82
CA LEU A 321 -22.33 23.30 -11.01
C LEU A 321 -23.67 22.75 -11.50
N VAL A 322 -24.78 23.38 -11.09
CA VAL A 322 -26.14 22.99 -11.48
C VAL A 322 -26.65 23.84 -12.65
N SER A 323 -26.18 25.09 -12.80
CA SER A 323 -26.72 26.06 -13.78
C SER A 323 -26.04 26.07 -15.15
N ASN A 324 -25.26 25.06 -15.52
CA ASN A 324 -24.40 25.14 -16.70
C ASN A 324 -25.23 25.06 -18.01
N SER A 325 -25.62 26.20 -18.59
CA SER A 325 -25.98 26.28 -20.02
C SER A 325 -25.39 27.47 -20.77
N ASP A 326 -25.01 28.60 -20.15
CA ASP A 326 -24.44 29.72 -20.93
C ASP A 326 -23.27 30.38 -20.21
N GLN A 327 -22.05 29.89 -20.51
CA GLN A 327 -20.86 30.71 -20.33
C GLN A 327 -20.85 31.78 -21.42
N GLN A 328 -21.55 32.90 -21.18
CA GLN A 328 -21.32 34.14 -21.91
C GLN A 328 -19.84 34.51 -21.72
N MET A 329 -19.03 34.34 -22.77
CA MET A 329 -17.65 34.78 -22.82
C MET A 329 -17.65 36.31 -22.72
N GLU A 330 -17.27 36.84 -21.56
CA GLU A 330 -16.79 38.21 -21.46
C GLU A 330 -15.53 38.34 -22.33
N ASP A 331 -15.57 39.25 -23.31
CA ASP A 331 -14.50 39.60 -24.23
C ASP A 331 -13.29 40.18 -23.47
N HIS A 332 -12.57 39.32 -22.75
CA HIS A 332 -11.31 39.68 -22.12
C HIS A 332 -10.19 39.60 -23.15
N LEU A 333 -9.77 40.78 -23.60
CA LEU A 333 -8.48 41.13 -24.23
C LEU A 333 -7.46 40.00 -24.19
N ILE A 334 -7.18 39.44 -25.37
CA ILE A 334 -6.23 38.35 -25.62
C ILE A 334 -4.88 38.68 -24.95
N PRO A 335 -4.51 38.02 -23.84
CA PRO A 335 -3.23 38.25 -23.19
C PRO A 335 -2.10 37.82 -24.12
N ARG A 336 -1.01 38.61 -24.19
CA ARG A 336 0.20 38.25 -24.96
C ARG A 336 0.66 36.83 -24.61
N PRO A 337 1.15 36.05 -25.59
CA PRO A 337 1.63 34.69 -25.36
C PRO A 337 2.82 34.74 -24.39
N LEU A 338 2.58 34.36 -23.14
CA LEU A 338 3.65 34.21 -22.16
C LEU A 338 4.58 33.08 -22.61
N THR A 339 5.88 33.33 -22.51
CA THR A 339 6.93 32.35 -22.78
C THR A 339 6.65 31.05 -22.03
N PRO A 340 6.77 29.88 -22.68
CA PRO A 340 6.40 28.59 -22.09
C PRO A 340 7.25 28.35 -20.83
N LYS A 341 6.59 28.42 -19.67
CA LYS A 341 7.24 28.11 -18.39
C LYS A 341 7.63 26.63 -18.40
N GLN A 342 8.92 26.36 -18.20
CA GLN A 342 9.46 25.01 -18.28
C GLN A 342 8.88 24.14 -17.14
N ARG A 343 8.18 23.05 -17.48
CA ARG A 343 7.69 22.09 -16.48
C ARG A 343 8.89 21.41 -15.78
N PRO A 344 8.90 21.32 -14.44
CA PRO A 344 9.98 20.67 -13.72
C PRO A 344 10.03 19.18 -14.10
N LYS A 345 11.24 18.63 -14.24
CA LYS A 345 11.41 17.20 -14.55
C LYS A 345 11.12 16.37 -13.29
N PRO A 346 10.41 15.23 -13.41
CA PRO A 346 9.99 14.42 -12.26
C PRO A 346 11.16 13.86 -11.45
N SER A 347 12.27 13.46 -12.09
CA SER A 347 13.46 12.98 -11.37
C SER A 347 14.16 14.07 -10.54
N HIS A 348 14.27 15.28 -11.08
CA HIS A 348 14.80 16.44 -10.36
C HIS A 348 13.90 16.83 -9.18
N LEU A 349 12.58 16.79 -9.40
CA LEU A 349 11.59 16.99 -8.36
C LEU A 349 11.69 15.92 -7.26
N ALA A 350 11.86 14.65 -7.63
CA ALA A 350 12.04 13.54 -6.70
C ALA A 350 13.22 13.77 -5.75
N ALA A 351 14.38 14.13 -6.31
CA ALA A 351 15.61 14.37 -5.55
C ALA A 351 15.42 15.50 -4.52
N TRP A 352 14.87 16.64 -4.95
CA TRP A 352 14.60 17.77 -4.05
C TRP A 352 13.55 17.44 -2.98
N LEU A 353 12.50 16.70 -3.34
CA LEU A 353 11.49 16.28 -2.37
C LEU A 353 12.13 15.45 -1.26
N HIS A 354 12.95 14.45 -1.61
CA HIS A 354 13.60 13.55 -0.67
C HIS A 354 14.71 14.22 0.15
N MET A 355 15.45 15.18 -0.43
CA MET A 355 16.42 15.99 0.32
C MET A 355 15.77 16.74 1.48
N VAL A 356 14.60 17.34 1.26
CA VAL A 356 13.87 18.02 2.33
C VAL A 356 13.23 17.01 3.29
N VAL A 357 12.72 15.88 2.81
CA VAL A 357 12.22 14.79 3.67
C VAL A 357 13.33 14.29 4.61
N LEU A 358 14.56 14.13 4.11
CA LEU A 358 15.73 13.78 4.91
C LEU A 358 15.97 14.78 6.05
N LEU A 359 15.94 16.08 5.73
CA LEU A 359 16.08 17.13 6.74
C LEU A 359 14.98 17.06 7.79
N VAL A 360 13.72 16.90 7.37
CA VAL A 360 12.58 16.77 8.28
C VAL A 360 12.74 15.55 9.18
N MET A 361 13.15 14.40 8.65
CA MET A 361 13.36 13.19 9.45
C MET A 361 14.49 13.30 10.46
N PHE A 362 15.56 14.04 10.16
CA PHE A 362 16.59 14.36 11.15
C PHE A 362 16.04 15.22 12.30
N ILE A 363 15.18 16.19 12.00
CA ILE A 363 14.56 17.06 13.01
C ILE A 363 13.54 16.30 13.84
N THR A 364 12.71 15.46 13.20
CA THR A 364 11.64 14.70 13.85
C THR A 364 12.12 13.38 14.47
N GLY A 365 13.42 13.10 14.43
CA GLY A 365 13.99 11.83 14.88
C GLY A 365 13.73 11.44 16.34
N SER A 366 13.26 12.41 17.13
CA SER A 366 12.83 12.18 18.52
C SER A 366 11.43 11.56 18.64
N ILE A 367 10.67 11.37 17.56
CA ILE A 367 9.31 10.78 17.61
C ILE A 367 9.31 9.39 18.25
N ASP A 368 10.37 8.60 18.06
CA ASP A 368 10.45 7.25 18.63
C ASP A 368 10.78 7.26 20.14
N MET A 369 11.07 8.44 20.71
CA MET A 369 11.26 8.62 22.15
C MET A 369 9.96 8.95 22.91
N ILE A 370 8.83 9.12 22.21
CA ILE A 370 7.55 9.44 22.86
C ILE A 370 7.20 8.30 23.82
N PRO A 371 7.21 8.55 25.15
CA PRO A 371 7.02 7.52 26.15
C PRO A 371 5.54 7.14 26.18
N ASN A 372 5.18 5.91 25.81
CA ASN A 372 3.87 5.43 26.23
C ASN A 372 3.66 3.91 26.33
N THR A 373 4.62 3.05 26.00
CA THR A 373 4.37 1.59 26.07
C THR A 373 5.56 0.75 26.53
N GLY A 374 6.65 1.37 26.99
CA GLY A 374 7.82 0.65 27.49
C GLY A 374 8.68 1.50 28.42
N PRO A 375 9.66 0.89 29.11
CA PRO A 375 10.60 1.62 29.94
C PRO A 375 11.25 2.71 29.11
N VAL A 376 11.17 3.96 29.61
CA VAL A 376 11.74 5.13 28.95
C VAL A 376 13.23 4.86 28.75
N LYS A 377 13.63 4.63 27.50
CA LYS A 377 15.05 4.51 27.16
C LYS A 377 15.68 5.88 27.34
N SER A 378 16.84 5.94 27.96
CA SER A 378 17.63 7.17 27.98
C SER A 378 17.94 7.59 26.54
N PHE A 379 18.04 8.90 26.29
CA PHE A 379 18.45 9.44 24.99
C PHE A 379 19.74 8.80 24.48
N ALA A 380 20.72 8.59 25.37
CA ALA A 380 21.95 7.89 25.05
C ALA A 380 21.69 6.45 24.57
N GLN A 381 20.84 5.69 25.26
CA GLN A 381 20.50 4.33 24.84
C GLN A 381 19.79 4.30 23.48
N HIS A 382 18.89 5.25 23.22
CA HIS A 382 18.22 5.36 21.92
C HIS A 382 19.23 5.55 20.78
N TRP A 383 20.25 6.39 20.95
CA TRP A 383 21.30 6.56 19.93
C TRP A 383 22.23 5.36 19.78
N VAL A 384 22.54 4.65 20.87
CA VAL A 384 23.29 3.38 20.82
C VAL A 384 22.51 2.31 20.05
N ASP A 385 21.20 2.23 20.29
CA ASP A 385 20.27 1.34 19.59
C ASP A 385 20.17 1.70 18.10
N THR A 386 20.01 2.99 17.79
CA THR A 386 20.03 3.52 16.41
C THR A 386 21.35 3.21 15.71
N GLY A 387 22.50 3.45 16.36
CA GLY A 387 23.81 3.15 15.81
C GLY A 387 24.01 1.66 15.55
N SER A 388 23.57 0.80 16.48
CA SER A 388 23.61 -0.65 16.30
C SER A 388 22.74 -1.10 15.12
N THR A 389 21.56 -0.47 14.97
CA THR A 389 20.66 -0.70 13.84
C THR A 389 21.37 -0.33 12.53
N LEU A 390 21.96 0.87 12.43
CA LEU A 390 22.69 1.34 11.24
C LEU A 390 23.85 0.41 10.85
N MET A 391 24.65 -0.04 11.82
CA MET A 391 25.75 -0.98 11.56
C MET A 391 25.26 -2.32 11.02
N CYS A 392 24.13 -2.82 11.54
CA CYS A 392 23.53 -4.06 11.07
C CYS A 392 23.03 -3.95 9.61
N HIS A 393 22.55 -2.78 9.20
CA HIS A 393 22.18 -2.52 7.80
C HIS A 393 23.38 -2.54 6.85
N LEU A 394 24.56 -2.16 7.34
CA LEU A 394 25.83 -2.28 6.62
C LEU A 394 26.38 -3.71 6.63
N GLY A 395 25.70 -4.67 7.28
CA GLY A 395 26.19 -6.03 7.47
C GLY A 395 27.32 -6.14 8.48
N ILE A 396 27.57 -5.09 9.27
CA ILE A 396 28.61 -5.06 10.30
C ILE A 396 27.99 -5.46 11.63
N GLU A 397 28.46 -6.56 12.21
CA GLU A 397 27.99 -7.00 13.52
C GLU A 397 28.48 -6.02 14.60
N PRO A 398 27.57 -5.38 15.37
CA PRO A 398 27.98 -4.44 16.40
C PRO A 398 28.66 -5.19 17.54
N ILE A 399 29.95 -4.90 17.75
CA ILE A 399 30.76 -5.42 18.86
C ILE A 399 30.05 -5.01 20.15
N ALA A 400 29.45 -5.96 20.87
CA ALA A 400 28.81 -5.66 22.13
C ALA A 400 29.91 -5.25 23.14
N PRO A 401 29.82 -4.07 23.78
CA PRO A 401 30.86 -3.62 24.71
C PRO A 401 31.09 -4.59 25.88
N GLY A 402 30.13 -5.47 26.19
CA GLY A 402 30.27 -6.55 27.16
C GLY A 402 30.73 -7.91 26.61
N SER A 403 30.68 -8.18 25.29
CA SER A 403 31.09 -9.49 24.78
C SER A 403 32.60 -9.68 24.79
N LEU A 404 33.40 -8.62 24.75
CA LEU A 404 34.84 -8.73 24.95
C LEU A 404 35.17 -9.16 26.38
N VAL A 405 34.48 -8.61 27.38
CA VAL A 405 34.67 -9.00 28.79
C VAL A 405 34.17 -10.41 29.03
N HIS A 406 32.98 -10.77 28.51
CA HIS A 406 32.45 -12.12 28.70
C HIS A 406 33.23 -13.17 27.90
N LYS A 407 33.68 -12.88 26.68
CA LYS A 407 34.52 -13.81 25.91
C LYS A 407 35.89 -13.97 26.57
N GLN A 408 36.49 -12.90 27.07
CA GLN A 408 37.74 -12.99 27.83
C GLN A 408 37.57 -13.77 29.14
N GLN A 409 36.43 -13.61 29.83
CA GLN A 409 36.13 -14.35 31.05
C GLN A 409 35.78 -15.83 30.78
N HIS A 410 35.09 -16.12 29.68
CA HIS A 410 34.75 -17.49 29.26
C HIS A 410 35.99 -18.21 28.71
N ASP A 411 36.85 -17.52 27.95
CA ASP A 411 38.14 -18.04 27.49
C ASP A 411 39.10 -18.24 28.69
N GLN A 412 39.07 -17.36 29.70
CA GLN A 412 39.82 -17.57 30.96
C GLN A 412 39.26 -18.73 31.80
N GLN A 413 37.92 -18.86 31.92
CA GLN A 413 37.29 -19.97 32.64
C GLN A 413 37.54 -21.30 31.93
N GLN A 414 37.43 -21.38 30.59
CA GLN A 414 37.77 -22.58 29.84
C GLN A 414 39.24 -22.98 30.01
N LYS A 415 40.16 -22.00 30.06
CA LYS A 415 41.58 -22.27 30.29
C LYS A 415 41.88 -22.79 31.70
N HIS A 416 41.02 -22.54 32.69
CA HIS A 416 41.15 -23.05 34.06
C HIS A 416 40.31 -24.30 34.35
N GLN A 417 39.23 -24.55 33.62
CA GLN A 417 38.35 -25.73 33.84
C GLN A 417 38.74 -26.96 33.00
N GLN A 418 39.47 -26.81 31.89
CA GLN A 418 39.90 -27.95 31.07
C GLN A 418 40.70 -29.04 31.82
N PRO A 419 41.63 -28.75 32.75
CA PRO A 419 42.34 -29.83 33.44
C PRO A 419 41.47 -30.54 34.48
N HIS A 420 40.44 -29.89 35.05
CA HIS A 420 39.63 -30.45 36.12
C HIS A 420 38.48 -31.33 35.61
N GLU A 421 37.82 -30.94 34.50
CA GLU A 421 36.74 -31.76 33.91
C GLU A 421 37.25 -33.05 33.28
N VAL A 422 38.45 -33.03 32.67
CA VAL A 422 39.07 -34.26 32.14
C VAL A 422 39.45 -35.19 33.29
N LEU A 423 39.94 -34.67 34.42
CA LEU A 423 40.23 -35.48 35.60
C LEU A 423 38.95 -36.05 36.24
N GLU A 424 37.86 -35.28 36.31
CA GLU A 424 36.57 -35.73 36.84
C GLU A 424 35.87 -36.74 35.92
N PHE A 425 36.01 -36.59 34.60
CA PHE A 425 35.49 -37.55 33.63
C PHE A 425 36.27 -38.87 33.70
N LEU A 426 37.60 -38.81 33.83
CA LEU A 426 38.44 -39.99 34.00
C LEU A 426 38.26 -40.66 35.37
N SER A 427 38.08 -39.90 36.46
CA SER A 427 37.78 -40.47 37.78
C SER A 427 36.41 -41.17 37.81
N ASN A 428 35.44 -40.65 37.06
CA ASN A 428 34.13 -41.28 36.93
C ASN A 428 34.11 -42.57 36.09
N LEU A 429 35.18 -42.86 35.33
CA LEU A 429 35.34 -44.09 34.54
C LEU A 429 36.11 -45.21 35.27
N THR A 430 36.59 -44.97 36.49
CA THR A 430 37.28 -46.01 37.27
C THR A 430 36.30 -47.01 37.91
N PRO A 431 36.60 -48.32 37.89
CA PRO A 431 35.79 -49.34 38.57
C PRO A 431 35.79 -49.09 40.07
N GLY A 432 34.69 -48.54 40.59
CA GLY A 432 34.56 -48.13 42.00
C GLY A 432 33.89 -46.75 42.18
N SER A 433 33.81 -45.93 41.14
CA SER A 433 33.08 -44.65 41.19
C SER A 433 31.56 -44.88 41.27
N LEU A 434 30.88 -44.07 42.09
CA LEU A 434 29.42 -44.15 42.27
C LEU A 434 28.67 -43.94 40.94
N LYS A 435 29.17 -43.02 40.11
CA LYS A 435 28.64 -42.70 38.77
C LYS A 435 28.85 -43.83 37.76
N TYR A 436 29.99 -44.53 37.82
CA TYR A 436 30.24 -45.70 36.98
C TYR A 436 29.21 -46.80 37.27
N ASN A 437 28.95 -47.05 38.55
CA ASN A 437 28.00 -48.07 38.98
C ASN A 437 26.56 -47.71 38.58
N GLU A 438 26.18 -46.43 38.68
CA GLU A 438 24.86 -45.94 38.26
C GLU A 438 24.68 -46.05 36.72
N THR A 439 25.72 -45.73 35.95
CA THR A 439 25.70 -45.84 34.49
C THR A 439 25.64 -47.30 34.03
N VAL A 440 26.40 -48.19 34.67
CA VAL A 440 26.37 -49.63 34.41
C VAL A 440 25.03 -50.25 34.83
N GLN A 441 24.44 -49.83 35.96
CA GLN A 441 23.10 -50.24 36.37
C GLN A 441 22.02 -49.78 35.39
N ASN A 442 22.11 -48.54 34.88
CA ASN A 442 21.19 -48.02 33.88
C ASN A 442 21.32 -48.76 32.54
N LEU A 443 22.55 -49.12 32.14
CA LEU A 443 22.79 -49.94 30.95
C LEU A 443 22.22 -51.37 31.11
N HIS A 444 22.36 -51.96 32.31
CA HIS A 444 21.77 -53.26 32.63
C HIS A 444 20.23 -53.23 32.74
N ARG A 445 19.64 -52.12 33.19
CA ARG A 445 18.18 -51.89 33.13
C ARG A 445 17.71 -51.74 31.69
N SER A 446 18.43 -51.00 30.85
CA SER A 446 18.10 -50.85 29.43
C SER A 446 18.21 -52.18 28.67
N LYS A 447 19.19 -53.04 28.99
CA LYS A 447 19.31 -54.39 28.39
C LYS A 447 18.23 -55.37 28.89
N ARG A 448 17.72 -55.21 30.11
CA ARG A 448 16.62 -56.05 30.62
C ARG A 448 15.26 -55.71 30.00
N CYS A 449 15.06 -54.50 29.49
CA CYS A 449 13.82 -54.13 28.78
C CYS A 449 13.75 -54.59 27.32
N LEU A 450 14.88 -55.03 26.73
CA LEU A 450 14.94 -55.49 25.33
C LEU A 450 14.64 -56.99 25.14
N ASN A 451 14.32 -57.73 26.22
CA ASN A 451 14.02 -59.16 26.16
C ASN A 451 12.64 -59.55 26.70
N CYS A 452 11.68 -58.61 26.72
CA CYS A 452 10.27 -58.92 26.93
C CYS A 452 9.51 -58.79 25.60
N GLY A 453 9.04 -59.92 25.07
CA GLY A 453 8.29 -60.04 23.82
C GLY A 453 6.89 -59.39 23.86
N HIS A 454 6.84 -58.06 23.94
CA HIS A 454 5.59 -57.29 23.92
C HIS A 454 5.63 -56.06 22.99
N THR A 455 6.35 -56.16 21.87
CA THR A 455 6.39 -55.12 20.82
C THR A 455 5.26 -55.19 19.79
N LYS A 456 4.24 -56.06 19.96
CA LYS A 456 3.08 -56.10 19.04
C LYS A 456 1.91 -55.18 19.42
N ASN A 457 1.86 -54.63 20.63
CA ASN A 457 0.71 -53.81 21.07
C ASN A 457 0.99 -52.31 21.24
N PHE A 458 2.24 -51.86 21.12
CA PHE A 458 2.57 -50.44 21.30
C PHE A 458 2.25 -49.58 20.05
N HIS A 459 2.41 -50.13 18.85
CA HIS A 459 2.02 -49.43 17.62
C HIS A 459 0.49 -49.30 17.43
N ARG A 460 -0.32 -50.12 18.10
CA ARG A 460 -1.79 -50.03 17.99
C ARG A 460 -2.42 -48.93 18.85
N ARG A 461 -1.75 -48.49 19.93
CA ARG A 461 -2.26 -47.39 20.78
C ARG A 461 -1.88 -45.99 20.30
N ILE A 462 -0.76 -45.83 19.60
CA ILE A 462 -0.37 -44.53 19.02
C ILE A 462 -1.26 -44.17 17.81
N GLY A 463 -1.72 -45.15 17.04
CA GLY A 463 -2.67 -44.92 15.95
C GLY A 463 -4.06 -44.44 16.40
N HIS A 464 -4.48 -44.72 17.64
CA HIS A 464 -5.80 -44.34 18.13
C HIS A 464 -5.86 -42.90 18.69
N HIS A 465 -4.75 -42.39 19.24
CA HIS A 465 -4.70 -41.00 19.73
C HIS A 465 -4.56 -39.96 18.60
N VAL A 466 -3.91 -40.33 17.49
CA VAL A 466 -3.77 -39.44 16.32
C VAL A 466 -5.08 -39.37 15.50
N LEU A 467 -5.91 -40.43 15.51
CA LEU A 467 -7.23 -40.40 14.87
C LEU A 467 -8.32 -39.69 15.69
N GLN A 468 -8.16 -39.60 17.01
CA GLN A 468 -9.17 -38.95 17.87
C GLN A 468 -9.01 -37.41 17.91
N GLN A 469 -7.83 -36.88 17.55
CA GLN A 469 -7.62 -35.44 17.38
C GLN A 469 -8.12 -34.89 16.04
N THR A 470 -8.33 -35.74 15.03
CA THR A 470 -8.83 -35.30 13.70
C THR A 470 -10.35 -35.31 13.56
N MET A 471 -11.11 -35.86 14.52
CA MET A 471 -12.59 -35.83 14.51
C MET A 471 -13.22 -34.74 15.39
N TYR A 472 -12.44 -33.90 16.07
CA TYR A 472 -12.99 -32.84 16.93
C TYR A 472 -13.20 -31.48 16.24
N HIS A 473 -13.00 -31.40 14.92
CA HIS A 473 -13.12 -30.14 14.18
C HIS A 473 -14.29 -30.05 13.19
N GLN A 474 -15.23 -30.99 13.21
CA GLN A 474 -16.49 -30.88 12.47
C GLN A 474 -17.68 -31.19 13.38
N GLY A 475 -18.32 -30.15 13.89
CA GLY A 475 -19.59 -30.30 14.60
C GLY A 475 -20.01 -29.04 15.35
N HIS A 476 -20.94 -28.29 14.75
CA HIS A 476 -21.95 -27.44 15.36
C HIS A 476 -21.65 -26.82 16.74
N PHE A 477 -21.28 -25.54 16.72
CA PHE A 477 -21.33 -24.68 17.90
C PHE A 477 -22.79 -24.29 18.18
N ASN A 478 -23.47 -25.07 19.04
CA ASN A 478 -24.64 -24.55 19.75
C ASN A 478 -24.18 -24.12 21.15
N ARG A 479 -24.16 -22.80 21.33
CA ARG A 479 -23.73 -22.12 22.55
C ARG A 479 -24.93 -22.01 23.48
N THR A 480 -25.07 -22.93 24.44
CA THR A 480 -25.76 -22.69 25.72
C THR A 480 -25.38 -23.79 26.71
N ASP A 481 -25.16 -23.37 27.96
CA ASP A 481 -25.10 -24.17 29.19
C ASP A 481 -23.96 -25.17 29.39
N TRP A 482 -22.83 -24.65 29.90
CA TRP A 482 -21.92 -25.42 30.76
C TRP A 482 -21.46 -24.60 31.97
N HIS A 483 -22.40 -24.31 32.87
CA HIS A 483 -22.11 -24.20 34.29
C HIS A 483 -22.60 -25.48 34.96
N HIS A 484 -21.68 -26.38 35.34
CA HIS A 484 -21.65 -27.12 36.60
C HIS A 484 -20.71 -28.33 36.54
N ASN A 485 -19.91 -28.47 37.59
CA ASN A 485 -19.21 -29.69 38.04
C ASN A 485 -18.07 -30.23 37.16
N MET A 486 -16.90 -29.60 37.28
CA MET A 486 -15.63 -30.30 37.11
C MET A 486 -15.14 -30.83 38.47
N PRO A 487 -14.73 -32.11 38.56
CA PRO A 487 -14.25 -32.72 39.80
C PRO A 487 -12.85 -32.21 40.16
N LYS A 488 -12.66 -31.86 41.44
CA LYS A 488 -11.36 -31.54 42.05
C LYS A 488 -10.44 -32.75 41.96
N HIS A 489 -9.58 -32.79 40.95
CA HIS A 489 -8.43 -33.71 40.94
C HIS A 489 -7.34 -33.18 41.87
N ASN A 490 -7.06 -33.96 42.91
CA ASN A 490 -5.95 -33.74 43.84
C ASN A 490 -4.64 -33.67 43.07
N SER A 491 -3.98 -32.52 43.21
CA SER A 491 -2.65 -32.20 42.71
C SER A 491 -1.60 -33.09 43.37
N SER A 492 -1.29 -34.21 42.74
CA SER A 492 -0.02 -34.91 42.95
C SER A 492 1.10 -34.05 42.36
N SER A 493 1.98 -33.60 43.25
CA SER A 493 3.27 -32.96 43.02
C SER A 493 4.02 -33.55 41.83
N SER A 494 3.82 -32.96 40.65
CA SER A 494 4.64 -33.20 39.47
C SER A 494 5.86 -32.29 39.64
N ALA A 495 7.01 -32.91 39.87
CA ALA A 495 8.29 -32.22 39.94
C ALA A 495 8.43 -31.30 38.73
N ALA A 496 8.46 -29.99 38.99
CA ALA A 496 8.77 -29.00 37.99
C ALA A 496 10.21 -29.24 37.52
N SER A 497 10.36 -30.03 36.45
CA SER A 497 11.59 -30.07 35.68
C SER A 497 11.81 -28.64 35.20
N HIS A 498 12.74 -27.93 35.85
CA HIS A 498 13.22 -26.64 35.38
C HIS A 498 13.51 -26.78 33.88
N PRO A 499 12.78 -26.08 32.99
CA PRO A 499 13.16 -26.04 31.60
C PRO A 499 14.56 -25.42 31.60
N GLY A 500 15.56 -26.25 31.33
CA GLY A 500 16.95 -25.84 31.27
C GLY A 500 17.00 -24.61 30.39
N SER A 501 17.42 -23.50 30.98
CA SER A 501 17.68 -22.26 30.28
C SER A 501 18.92 -22.47 29.42
N GLU A 502 18.80 -23.32 28.40
CA GLU A 502 19.64 -23.24 27.22
C GLU A 502 19.26 -21.92 26.57
N ALA A 503 19.85 -20.85 27.10
CA ALA A 503 20.00 -19.57 26.44
C ALA A 503 20.86 -19.84 25.21
N SER A 504 20.23 -20.48 24.23
CA SER A 504 20.74 -20.73 22.90
C SER A 504 21.20 -19.36 22.43
N GLN A 505 22.52 -19.21 22.31
CA GLN A 505 23.16 -18.04 21.74
C GLN A 505 22.59 -17.88 20.34
N GLN A 506 21.52 -17.10 20.25
CA GLN A 506 20.79 -16.86 19.03
C GLN A 506 21.71 -15.97 18.19
N TYR A 507 22.44 -16.59 17.26
CA TYR A 507 23.34 -15.91 16.35
C TYR A 507 22.56 -14.80 15.62
N PHE A 508 23.01 -13.56 15.79
CA PHE A 508 22.37 -12.40 15.21
C PHE A 508 22.72 -12.30 13.73
N ASN A 509 21.72 -12.43 12.86
CA ASN A 509 21.96 -12.39 11.42
C ASN A 509 21.74 -10.97 10.85
N CYS A 510 22.78 -10.14 10.88
CA CYS A 510 22.74 -8.80 10.26
C CYS A 510 22.68 -8.86 8.73
N HIS A 511 23.13 -9.95 8.12
CA HIS A 511 23.06 -10.15 6.67
C HIS A 511 21.60 -10.15 6.17
N GLY A 512 20.68 -10.77 6.91
CA GLY A 512 19.25 -10.73 6.60
C GLY A 512 18.69 -9.31 6.59
N VAL A 513 18.99 -8.51 7.63
CA VAL A 513 18.55 -7.11 7.74
C VAL A 513 19.09 -6.29 6.57
N SER A 514 20.39 -6.42 6.28
CA SER A 514 21.05 -5.72 5.18
C SER A 514 20.41 -6.05 3.83
N SER A 515 20.22 -7.34 3.53
CA SER A 515 19.64 -7.79 2.26
C SER A 515 18.23 -7.22 2.02
N TYR A 516 17.33 -7.32 3.01
CA TYR A 516 15.98 -6.77 2.89
C TYR A 516 15.97 -5.24 2.81
N ALA A 517 16.91 -4.55 3.47
CA ALA A 517 17.02 -3.10 3.39
C ALA A 517 17.40 -2.62 1.99
N TRP A 518 18.40 -3.25 1.36
CA TRP A 518 18.80 -2.91 -0.02
C TRP A 518 17.69 -3.21 -1.03
N LEU A 519 16.98 -4.33 -0.86
CA LEU A 519 15.81 -4.66 -1.67
C LEU A 519 14.71 -3.59 -1.51
N LEU A 520 14.42 -3.18 -0.28
CA LEU A 520 13.45 -2.13 0.02
C LEU A 520 13.85 -0.79 -0.62
N ILE A 521 15.13 -0.38 -0.51
CA ILE A 521 15.65 0.85 -1.13
C ILE A 521 15.44 0.82 -2.65
N PHE A 522 15.77 -0.28 -3.31
CA PHE A 522 15.59 -0.43 -4.75
C PHE A 522 14.12 -0.33 -5.18
N ILE A 523 13.23 -1.05 -4.50
CA ILE A 523 11.79 -1.01 -4.77
C ILE A 523 11.23 0.38 -4.51
N TYR A 524 11.63 1.02 -3.41
CA TYR A 524 11.16 2.36 -3.03
C TYR A 524 11.58 3.43 -4.04
N ILE A 525 12.83 3.42 -4.52
CA ILE A 525 13.29 4.37 -5.55
C ILE A 525 12.46 4.21 -6.83
N THR A 526 12.24 2.96 -7.25
CA THR A 526 11.44 2.67 -8.44
C THR A 526 10.00 3.14 -8.25
N PHE A 527 9.39 2.84 -7.10
CA PHE A 527 8.06 3.31 -6.73
C PHE A 527 7.97 4.85 -6.74
N ALA A 528 8.91 5.56 -6.11
CA ALA A 528 8.91 7.02 -6.05
C ALA A 528 9.00 7.67 -7.43
N LEU A 529 9.86 7.14 -8.32
CA LEU A 529 9.94 7.60 -9.70
C LEU A 529 8.67 7.28 -10.49
N CYS A 530 8.11 6.06 -10.35
CA CYS A 530 6.86 5.67 -10.99
C CYS A 530 5.69 6.56 -10.55
N VAL A 531 5.53 6.84 -9.26
CA VAL A 531 4.49 7.73 -8.72
C VAL A 531 4.60 9.12 -9.34
N LEU A 532 5.80 9.72 -9.35
CA LEU A 532 6.00 11.08 -9.85
C LEU A 532 5.80 11.17 -11.36
N HIS A 533 6.31 10.20 -12.13
CA HIS A 533 6.09 10.13 -13.57
C HIS A 533 4.62 9.89 -13.90
N PHE A 534 3.95 8.98 -13.19
CA PHE A 534 2.54 8.71 -13.41
C PHE A 534 1.67 9.92 -13.04
N LEU A 535 1.99 10.62 -11.95
CA LEU A 535 1.29 11.84 -11.55
C LEU A 535 1.48 12.98 -12.56
N ASP A 536 2.68 13.14 -13.13
CA ASP A 536 2.96 14.15 -14.18
C ASP A 536 2.17 13.88 -15.46
N VAL A 537 1.97 12.60 -15.83
CA VAL A 537 1.23 12.21 -17.05
C VAL A 537 -0.27 12.20 -16.85
N SER A 538 -0.73 11.69 -15.71
CA SER A 538 -2.15 11.58 -15.40
C SER A 538 -2.74 12.90 -14.91
N GLU A 539 -1.92 13.82 -14.39
CA GLU A 539 -2.38 15.06 -13.77
C GLU A 539 -3.52 14.82 -12.75
N SER A 540 -3.47 13.68 -12.03
CA SER A 540 -4.52 13.24 -11.09
C SER A 540 -3.95 12.40 -9.94
N ALA A 541 -3.96 12.97 -8.72
CA ALA A 541 -3.56 12.27 -7.51
C ALA A 541 -4.54 11.15 -7.15
N VAL A 542 -5.85 11.35 -7.35
CA VAL A 542 -6.86 10.32 -7.10
C VAL A 542 -6.59 9.09 -7.94
N PHE A 543 -6.28 9.28 -9.23
CA PHE A 543 -5.98 8.15 -10.11
C PHE A 543 -4.67 7.45 -9.71
N THR A 544 -3.67 8.23 -9.31
CA THR A 544 -2.39 7.70 -8.80
C THR A 544 -2.61 6.85 -7.55
N VAL A 545 -3.34 7.36 -6.56
CA VAL A 545 -3.66 6.63 -5.32
C VAL A 545 -4.50 5.39 -5.62
N ALA A 546 -5.47 5.47 -6.53
CA ALA A 546 -6.30 4.32 -6.92
C ALA A 546 -5.46 3.16 -7.46
N ILE A 547 -4.44 3.43 -8.30
CA ILE A 547 -3.53 2.39 -8.80
C ILE A 547 -2.66 1.82 -7.67
N VAL A 548 -2.14 2.66 -6.78
CA VAL A 548 -1.33 2.21 -5.64
C VAL A 548 -2.16 1.30 -4.72
N THR A 549 -3.38 1.70 -4.37
CA THR A 549 -4.27 0.94 -3.47
C THR A 549 -4.84 -0.31 -4.13
N ALA A 550 -4.96 -0.36 -5.46
CA ALA A 550 -5.37 -1.57 -6.17
C ALA A 550 -4.36 -2.72 -6.09
N SER A 551 -3.16 -2.47 -5.57
CA SER A 551 -2.23 -3.54 -5.22
C SER A 551 -2.61 -4.27 -3.93
N LEU A 552 -3.44 -3.69 -3.04
CA LEU A 552 -3.84 -4.30 -1.76
C LEU A 552 -4.58 -5.65 -1.92
N PRO A 553 -5.61 -5.79 -2.78
CA PRO A 553 -6.22 -7.10 -3.02
C PRO A 553 -5.18 -8.16 -3.46
N LEU A 554 -4.24 -7.78 -4.32
CA LEU A 554 -3.18 -8.69 -4.78
C LEU A 554 -2.24 -9.09 -3.63
N VAL A 555 -1.93 -8.17 -2.72
CA VAL A 555 -1.13 -8.43 -1.52
C VAL A 555 -1.85 -9.41 -0.58
N GLU A 556 -3.17 -9.34 -0.47
CA GLU A 556 -3.95 -10.31 0.31
C GLU A 556 -4.02 -11.69 -0.34
N LEU A 557 -4.13 -11.76 -1.68
CA LEU A 557 -3.95 -13.01 -2.41
C LEU A 557 -2.55 -13.61 -2.16
N PHE A 558 -1.54 -12.75 -2.04
CA PHE A 558 -0.20 -13.18 -1.70
C PHE A 558 -0.13 -13.72 -0.26
N TRP A 559 -0.62 -13.01 0.74
CA TRP A 559 -0.55 -13.47 2.14
C TRP A 559 -1.51 -14.62 2.49
N SER A 560 -2.51 -14.90 1.66
CA SER A 560 -3.34 -16.11 1.78
C SER A 560 -2.69 -17.36 1.17
N THR A 561 -1.75 -17.18 0.23
CA THR A 561 -0.98 -18.26 -0.41
C THR A 561 0.38 -18.51 0.26
N PHE A 562 0.97 -17.46 0.84
CA PHE A 562 2.25 -17.49 1.52
C PHE A 562 2.12 -17.05 2.97
N ARG A 563 2.89 -17.66 3.86
CA ARG A 563 3.01 -17.21 5.26
C ARG A 563 4.42 -16.69 5.55
N LEU A 564 4.48 -15.71 6.43
CA LEU A 564 5.72 -15.22 7.01
C LEU A 564 6.19 -16.18 8.11
N SER A 565 7.28 -16.91 7.87
CA SER A 565 7.91 -17.80 8.86
C SER A 565 9.18 -17.16 9.41
N VAL A 566 9.46 -17.38 10.70
CA VAL A 566 10.72 -16.96 11.32
C VAL A 566 11.46 -18.22 11.76
N GLU A 567 12.44 -18.63 10.95
CA GLU A 567 13.27 -19.79 11.23
C GLU A 567 14.71 -19.35 11.48
N LYS A 568 15.29 -19.79 12.61
CA LYS A 568 16.70 -19.54 12.97
C LYS A 568 17.12 -18.06 12.90
N GLY A 569 16.23 -17.15 13.29
CA GLY A 569 16.51 -15.70 13.29
C GLY A 569 16.46 -15.03 11.92
N THR A 570 15.92 -15.69 10.90
CA THR A 570 15.68 -15.09 9.57
C THR A 570 14.18 -15.18 9.25
N ALA A 571 13.59 -14.05 8.89
CA ALA A 571 12.24 -13.99 8.35
C ALA A 571 12.29 -14.47 6.89
N SER A 572 11.50 -15.48 6.57
CA SER A 572 11.41 -16.06 5.23
C SER A 572 9.95 -16.23 4.83
N ILE A 573 9.72 -16.23 3.52
CA ILE A 573 8.40 -16.48 2.93
C ILE A 573 8.29 -17.99 2.71
N VAL A 574 7.27 -18.62 3.27
CA VAL A 574 7.01 -20.05 3.12
C VAL A 574 5.69 -20.23 2.37
N TRP A 575 5.70 -21.04 1.32
CA TRP A 575 4.49 -21.44 0.61
C TRP A 575 3.60 -22.27 1.55
N ALA A 576 2.43 -21.76 1.90
CA ALA A 576 1.50 -22.39 2.82
C ALA A 576 0.07 -21.94 2.47
N PRO A 577 -0.48 -22.43 1.35
CA PRO A 577 -1.78 -21.98 0.88
C PRO A 577 -2.85 -22.43 1.87
N THR A 578 -3.65 -21.47 2.31
CA THR A 578 -4.78 -21.70 3.21
C THR A 578 -6.02 -21.09 2.60
N VAL A 579 -7.10 -21.85 2.57
CA VAL A 579 -8.41 -21.31 2.18
C VAL A 579 -8.96 -20.54 3.38
N SER A 580 -8.69 -19.24 3.43
CA SER A 580 -9.26 -18.30 4.41
C SER A 580 -10.35 -17.43 3.78
N GLY A 581 -11.15 -16.77 4.62
CA GLY A 581 -12.08 -15.76 4.12
C GLY A 581 -11.36 -14.59 3.44
N GLU A 582 -10.12 -14.26 3.84
CA GLU A 582 -9.27 -13.28 3.15
C GLU A 582 -9.07 -13.64 1.67
N LEU A 583 -8.82 -14.92 1.36
CA LEU A 583 -8.66 -15.39 -0.01
C LEU A 583 -9.96 -15.19 -0.82
N ILE A 584 -11.11 -15.53 -0.23
CA ILE A 584 -12.43 -15.43 -0.89
C ILE A 584 -12.78 -13.96 -1.14
N CYS A 585 -12.68 -13.12 -0.11
CA CYS A 585 -12.94 -11.69 -0.19
C CYS A 585 -12.02 -11.01 -1.20
N SER A 586 -10.73 -11.31 -1.18
CA SER A 586 -9.80 -10.75 -2.15
C SER A 586 -10.06 -11.24 -3.58
N LEU A 587 -10.40 -12.51 -3.80
CA LEU A 587 -10.80 -13.02 -5.12
C LEU A 587 -12.06 -12.35 -5.66
N LEU A 588 -13.02 -12.01 -4.80
CA LEU A 588 -14.25 -11.32 -5.17
C LEU A 588 -14.05 -9.81 -5.37
N GLY A 589 -13.26 -9.16 -4.51
CA GLY A 589 -13.00 -7.72 -4.56
C GLY A 589 -12.08 -7.31 -5.71
N THR A 590 -11.05 -8.13 -6.00
CA THR A 590 -10.07 -7.88 -7.08
C THR A 590 -10.72 -7.49 -8.43
N PRO A 591 -11.64 -8.29 -9.02
CA PRO A 591 -12.26 -7.93 -10.29
C PRO A 591 -13.08 -6.62 -10.21
N ILE A 592 -13.70 -6.33 -9.07
CA ILE A 592 -14.46 -5.08 -8.86
C ILE A 592 -13.51 -3.87 -8.84
N VAL A 593 -12.37 -3.98 -8.14
CA VAL A 593 -11.33 -2.94 -8.11
C VAL A 593 -10.78 -2.67 -9.51
N PHE A 594 -10.42 -3.72 -10.25
CA PHE A 594 -9.90 -3.58 -11.61
C PHE A 594 -10.95 -3.03 -12.59
N LEU A 595 -12.22 -3.39 -12.43
CA LEU A 595 -13.31 -2.78 -13.19
C LEU A 595 -13.42 -1.27 -12.88
N GLY A 596 -13.39 -0.90 -11.60
CA GLY A 596 -13.36 0.49 -11.16
C GLY A 596 -12.19 1.27 -11.77
N LEU A 597 -10.98 0.71 -11.74
CA LEU A 597 -9.79 1.30 -12.37
C LEU A 597 -9.91 1.42 -13.89
N LEU A 598 -10.46 0.40 -14.58
CA LEU A 598 -10.64 0.43 -16.03
C LEU A 598 -11.63 1.53 -16.44
N LEU A 599 -12.72 1.69 -15.68
CA LEU A 599 -13.66 2.79 -15.87
C LEU A 599 -13.00 4.15 -15.62
N LEU A 600 -12.10 4.24 -14.63
CA LEU A 600 -11.44 5.49 -14.26
C LEU A 600 -10.48 5.91 -15.35
N TYR A 601 -9.73 4.93 -15.85
CA TYR A 601 -8.85 5.07 -17.00
C TYR A 601 -9.62 5.49 -18.26
N ARG A 602 -10.76 4.84 -18.56
CA ARG A 602 -11.61 5.21 -19.70
C ARG A 602 -12.15 6.63 -19.57
N ALA A 603 -12.60 7.02 -18.39
CA ALA A 603 -13.13 8.37 -18.13
C ALA A 603 -12.03 9.43 -18.28
N HIS A 604 -10.84 9.15 -17.75
CA HIS A 604 -9.67 10.03 -17.90
C HIS A 604 -9.27 10.19 -19.37
N PHE A 605 -9.23 9.10 -20.12
CA PHE A 605 -8.89 9.13 -21.54
C PHE A 605 -9.94 9.84 -22.40
N THR A 606 -11.22 9.70 -22.05
CA THR A 606 -12.31 10.39 -22.77
C THR A 606 -12.14 11.91 -22.68
N GLU A 607 -11.67 12.43 -21.55
CA GLU A 607 -11.35 13.85 -21.39
C GLU A 607 -10.11 14.28 -22.19
N LEU A 608 -9.09 13.42 -22.28
CA LEU A 608 -7.89 13.68 -23.09
C LEU A 608 -8.18 13.70 -24.59
N ILE A 609 -9.09 12.83 -25.08
CA ILE A 609 -9.41 12.79 -26.51
C ILE A 609 -10.36 13.90 -26.90
N ARG A 610 -11.37 14.22 -26.06
CA ARG A 610 -12.46 15.13 -26.45
C ARG A 610 -11.80 16.42 -26.93
N PRO A 611 -11.80 16.68 -28.26
CA PRO A 611 -11.16 17.87 -28.76
C PRO A 611 -11.88 19.00 -28.05
N THR A 612 -11.14 19.91 -27.44
CA THR A 612 -11.68 21.23 -27.17
C THR A 612 -12.30 21.62 -28.49
N LYS A 613 -13.65 21.57 -28.57
CA LYS A 613 -14.37 22.16 -29.67
C LYS A 613 -13.94 23.59 -29.56
N ILE A 614 -12.91 23.95 -30.31
CA ILE A 614 -12.60 25.31 -30.63
C ILE A 614 -13.93 25.70 -31.26
N HIS A 615 -14.76 26.40 -30.50
CA HIS A 615 -15.82 27.17 -31.08
C HIS A 615 -15.02 28.05 -32.03
N THR A 616 -14.93 27.60 -33.29
CA THR A 616 -14.65 28.45 -34.41
C THR A 616 -15.71 29.50 -34.21
N VAL A 617 -15.31 30.59 -33.56
CA VAL A 617 -16.04 31.83 -33.53
C VAL A 617 -16.31 32.02 -35.00
N GLN A 618 -17.54 31.70 -35.38
CA GLN A 618 -18.00 31.83 -36.73
C GLN A 618 -17.95 33.33 -36.87
N SER A 619 -16.79 33.80 -37.35
CA SER A 619 -16.51 35.20 -37.60
C SER A 619 -17.61 35.57 -38.55
N THR A 620 -18.68 36.14 -38.00
CA THR A 620 -19.78 36.71 -38.72
C THR A 620 -19.09 37.77 -39.54
N ASN A 621 -18.83 37.39 -40.80
CA ASN A 621 -17.96 38.12 -41.70
C ASN A 621 -18.43 39.58 -41.65
N PRO A 622 -17.66 40.51 -41.05
CA PRO A 622 -18.14 41.86 -40.78
C PRO A 622 -18.47 42.60 -42.09
N TYR A 623 -18.02 42.06 -43.23
CA TYR A 623 -18.33 42.54 -44.57
C TYR A 623 -19.72 42.18 -45.09
N ARG A 624 -20.44 41.23 -44.48
CA ARG A 624 -21.80 40.89 -44.94
C ARG A 624 -22.81 42.01 -44.66
N ASN A 625 -22.56 42.83 -43.63
CA ASN A 625 -23.40 43.99 -43.31
C ASN A 625 -23.06 45.25 -44.13
N LEU A 626 -22.06 45.22 -45.02
CA LEU A 626 -21.72 46.34 -45.91
C LEU A 626 -22.19 46.13 -47.36
N GLN A 627 -22.78 44.98 -47.66
CA GLN A 627 -23.34 44.67 -48.97
C GLN A 627 -24.87 44.78 -49.00
N ASP A 628 -25.49 44.82 -47.82
CA ASP A 628 -26.93 45.01 -47.61
C ASP A 628 -27.30 46.46 -47.20
N ALA A 629 -26.35 47.40 -47.29
CA ALA A 629 -26.52 48.84 -47.12
C ALA A 629 -26.01 49.58 -48.36
#